data_AF-A0A7Z9WER7-F1
#
_entry.id   AF-A0A7Z9WER7-F1
#
_cell.length_a   1.000
_cell.length_b   1.000
_cell.length_c   1.000
_cell.angle_alpha   90.00
_cell.angle_beta   90.00
_cell.angle_gamma   90.00
#
_symmetry.space_group_name_H-M   'P 1'
#
loop_
_entity.id
_entity.type
_entity.pdbx_description
1 polymer ?
#
loop_
_entity_poly.entity_id
_entity_poly.type
_entity_poly.pdbx_seq_one_letter_code
_entity_poly.pdbx_strand_id
1 'polypeptide(L)'
;PEDSVAVQPDKRAQKPLQTKTINIAVVLLPSISNFTDLEILEQESDVVLNYLSRASDLKKAYDMLILPGTKNVMSDAKWMTKMGWKRALREFVCSGKFILGICGGYQLLGEEVLDPYGVEAEPGSKVKGLGFLPVRTLLEKDKIVRKVVGNTIDPPLKLSGYEIHMGRTEAIKDKGRPFARIHEPGMSNKWEEGWVNESGHILGTYIHGVLDSPSFRGWLLNQIREWKGLKPRKPRAGRLSRFREYDKLADHFQRYCDVERIISFLKLEGLR
;
A
#
# COMPACT_ATOMS: atom_id res chain seq x y z
N PRO A 1 -18.80 18.40 8.27
CA PRO A 1 -17.79 18.83 7.27
C PRO A 1 -16.40 18.71 7.90
N GLU A 2 -15.84 17.50 7.92
CA GLU A 2 -14.50 17.26 8.45
C GLU A 2 -13.44 17.68 7.44
N ASP A 3 -12.44 18.39 7.96
CA ASP A 3 -11.31 18.97 7.25
C ASP A 3 -10.62 17.99 6.30
N SER A 4 -10.91 18.18 5.02
CA SER A 4 -10.05 17.66 3.95
C SER A 4 -8.79 18.52 3.93
N VAL A 5 -7.74 18.07 4.63
CA VAL A 5 -6.39 18.57 4.39
C VAL A 5 -6.06 18.27 2.95
N ALA A 6 -6.22 19.27 2.08
CA ALA A 6 -5.77 19.22 0.70
C ALA A 6 -4.28 18.86 0.71
N VAL A 7 -3.93 17.75 0.06
CA VAL A 7 -2.54 17.34 -0.11
C VAL A 7 -1.86 18.45 -0.90
N GLN A 8 -1.07 19.28 -0.23
CA GLN A 8 -0.17 20.20 -0.92
C GLN A 8 0.69 19.36 -1.88
N PRO A 9 0.89 19.78 -3.13
CA PRO A 9 1.79 19.06 -4.02
C PRO A 9 3.14 18.91 -3.31
N ASP A 10 3.64 17.68 -3.18
CA ASP A 10 4.92 17.43 -2.55
C ASP A 10 5.99 18.21 -3.34
N LYS A 11 6.42 19.36 -2.79
CA LYS A 11 7.37 20.28 -3.42
C LYS A 11 8.82 19.76 -3.30
N ARG A 12 9.02 18.56 -2.73
CA ARG A 12 10.34 17.94 -2.65
C ARG A 12 10.90 17.74 -4.06
N ALA A 13 12.07 18.31 -4.30
CA ALA A 13 12.81 18.08 -5.53
C ALA A 13 13.12 16.58 -5.67
N GLN A 14 12.98 16.04 -6.88
CA GLN A 14 13.36 14.66 -7.17
C GLN A 14 14.85 14.49 -6.89
N LYS A 15 15.19 13.51 -6.06
CA LYS A 15 16.56 13.13 -5.77
C LYS A 15 17.19 12.52 -7.03
N PRO A 16 18.48 12.76 -7.29
CA PRO A 16 19.16 12.17 -8.44
C PRO A 16 19.17 10.64 -8.33
N LEU A 17 18.82 9.97 -9.42
CA LEU A 17 18.87 8.51 -9.51
C LEU A 17 20.32 8.05 -9.58
N GLN A 18 20.67 6.98 -8.88
CA GLN A 18 22.04 6.49 -8.81
C GLN A 18 22.13 5.02 -9.24
N THR A 19 23.30 4.62 -9.74
CA THR A 19 23.53 3.24 -10.21
C THR A 19 23.76 2.26 -9.07
N LYS A 20 24.32 2.73 -7.94
CA LYS A 20 24.63 1.94 -6.75
C LYS A 20 23.51 1.96 -5.69
N THR A 21 22.32 2.44 -6.04
CA THR A 21 21.14 2.50 -5.16
C THR A 21 19.97 1.74 -5.75
N ILE A 22 18.97 1.42 -4.94
CA ILE A 22 17.63 1.03 -5.37
C ILE A 22 16.82 2.30 -5.59
N ASN A 23 16.41 2.55 -6.82
CA ASN A 23 15.64 3.71 -7.22
C ASN A 23 14.16 3.34 -7.24
N ILE A 24 13.38 3.91 -6.33
CA ILE A 24 11.95 3.62 -6.16
C ILE A 24 11.14 4.84 -6.56
N ALA A 25 10.22 4.65 -7.51
CA ALA A 25 9.22 5.63 -7.86
C ALA A 25 7.95 5.40 -7.03
N VAL A 26 7.33 6.47 -6.53
CA VAL A 26 6.01 6.42 -5.90
C VAL A 26 5.07 7.27 -6.76
N VAL A 27 3.92 6.73 -7.14
CA VAL A 27 2.92 7.57 -7.83
C VAL A 27 2.28 8.51 -6.83
N LEU A 28 2.41 9.82 -7.05
CA LEU A 28 1.74 10.84 -6.27
C LEU A 28 0.28 10.93 -6.74
N LEU A 29 -0.55 10.03 -6.19
CA LEU A 29 -1.98 10.01 -6.47
C LEU A 29 -2.66 11.28 -5.93
N PRO A 30 -3.65 11.86 -6.63
CA PRO A 30 -4.38 13.04 -6.16
C PRO A 30 -4.99 12.85 -4.77
N SER A 31 -5.49 11.64 -4.49
CA SER A 31 -6.18 11.32 -3.22
C SER A 31 -5.34 10.42 -2.32
N ILE A 32 -4.01 10.49 -2.45
CA ILE A 32 -3.04 9.68 -1.67
C ILE A 32 -3.33 9.71 -0.17
N SER A 33 -3.19 8.55 0.47
CA SER A 33 -3.33 8.36 1.91
C SER A 33 -2.15 7.57 2.47
N ASN A 34 -2.05 7.53 3.80
CA ASN A 34 -1.11 6.66 4.51
C ASN A 34 0.36 6.80 4.05
N PHE A 35 0.81 8.04 3.83
CA PHE A 35 2.21 8.37 3.47
C PHE A 35 3.24 7.70 4.37
N THR A 36 2.86 7.44 5.63
CA THR A 36 3.69 6.78 6.60
C THR A 36 4.19 5.43 6.07
N ASP A 37 3.44 4.65 5.29
CA ASP A 37 3.89 3.33 4.79
C ASP A 37 5.27 3.33 4.11
N LEU A 38 5.68 4.48 3.55
CA LEU A 38 6.88 4.60 2.74
C LEU A 38 8.08 5.22 3.49
N GLU A 39 7.89 5.86 4.64
CA GLU A 39 8.98 6.53 5.38
C GLU A 39 10.10 5.57 5.78
N ILE A 40 9.77 4.29 6.01
CA ILE A 40 10.78 3.29 6.35
C ILE A 40 11.78 3.07 5.21
N LEU A 41 11.37 3.30 3.96
CA LEU A 41 12.25 3.24 2.79
C LEU A 41 13.21 4.44 2.75
N GLU A 42 12.79 5.61 3.23
CA GLU A 42 13.67 6.80 3.30
C GLU A 42 14.82 6.59 4.31
N GLN A 43 14.69 5.64 5.23
CA GLN A 43 15.70 5.29 6.23
C GLN A 43 16.70 4.23 5.74
N GLU A 44 16.48 3.64 4.56
CA GLU A 44 17.39 2.68 3.94
C GLU A 44 18.49 3.45 3.17
N SER A 45 19.76 3.23 3.53
CA SER A 45 20.86 4.10 3.08
C SER A 45 21.22 3.96 1.60
N ASP A 46 20.74 2.93 0.92
CA ASP A 46 20.89 2.70 -0.51
C ASP A 46 19.56 2.77 -1.26
N VAL A 47 18.55 3.44 -0.71
CA VAL A 47 17.27 3.67 -1.40
C VAL A 47 17.13 5.14 -1.77
N VAL A 48 16.77 5.39 -3.04
CA VAL A 48 16.34 6.70 -3.53
C VAL A 48 14.84 6.62 -3.78
N LEU A 49 14.05 7.36 -3.01
CA LEU A 49 12.60 7.42 -3.12
C LEU A 49 12.17 8.77 -3.74
N ASN A 50 11.42 8.72 -4.85
CA ASN A 50 10.90 9.90 -5.53
C ASN A 50 9.39 9.77 -5.79
N TYR A 51 8.65 10.83 -5.50
CA TYR A 51 7.22 10.94 -5.79
C TYR A 51 7.02 11.55 -7.18
N LEU A 52 6.23 10.88 -8.01
CA LEU A 52 6.03 11.22 -9.42
C LEU A 52 4.55 11.54 -9.66
N SER A 53 4.27 12.76 -10.11
CA SER A 53 2.92 13.19 -10.53
C SER A 53 2.65 12.98 -12.02
N ARG A 54 3.70 12.75 -12.83
CA ARG A 54 3.61 12.56 -14.28
C ARG A 54 4.21 11.21 -14.70
N ALA A 55 3.49 10.49 -15.55
CA ALA A 55 3.97 9.23 -16.10
C ALA A 55 5.27 9.36 -16.92
N SER A 56 5.50 10.53 -17.54
CA SER A 56 6.73 10.84 -18.28
C SER A 56 7.99 10.85 -17.41
N ASP A 57 7.83 10.99 -16.09
CA ASP A 57 8.94 11.06 -15.15
C ASP A 57 9.38 9.67 -14.70
N LEU A 58 8.62 8.62 -15.03
CA LEU A 58 9.00 7.22 -14.77
C LEU A 58 10.12 6.79 -15.72
N LYS A 59 11.36 7.16 -15.38
CA LYS A 59 12.55 6.85 -16.18
C LYS A 59 12.93 5.36 -16.08
N LYS A 60 13.68 4.90 -17.09
CA LYS A 60 14.22 3.53 -17.11
C LYS A 60 15.17 3.20 -15.95
N ALA A 61 15.74 4.20 -15.28
CA ALA A 61 16.63 4.01 -14.14
C ALA A 61 15.93 3.71 -12.80
N TYR A 62 14.59 3.80 -12.72
CA TYR A 62 13.82 3.28 -11.58
C TYR A 62 13.74 1.76 -11.63
N ASP A 63 13.84 1.11 -10.48
CA ASP A 63 13.88 -0.35 -10.32
C ASP A 63 12.54 -0.90 -9.80
N MET A 64 11.80 -0.07 -9.06
CA MET A 64 10.51 -0.41 -8.47
C MET A 64 9.56 0.78 -8.55
N LEU A 65 8.27 0.50 -8.67
CA LEU A 65 7.20 1.48 -8.53
C LEU A 65 6.23 1.08 -7.42
N ILE A 66 5.83 2.05 -6.60
CA ILE A 66 4.82 1.88 -5.54
C ILE A 66 3.57 2.69 -5.90
N LEU A 67 2.42 2.02 -5.89
CA LEU A 67 1.10 2.63 -5.83
C LEU A 67 0.66 2.65 -4.36
N PRO A 68 0.67 3.82 -3.70
CA PRO A 68 0.30 3.92 -2.30
C PRO A 68 -1.22 3.79 -2.10
N GLY A 69 -1.65 3.84 -0.84
CA GLY A 69 -3.07 3.97 -0.51
C GLY A 69 -3.68 5.24 -1.08
N THR A 70 -4.98 5.20 -1.34
CA THR A 70 -5.78 6.35 -1.75
C THR A 70 -7.13 6.34 -1.04
N LYS A 71 -7.67 7.53 -0.77
CA LYS A 71 -9.01 7.73 -0.20
C LYS A 71 -10.13 7.69 -1.24
N ASN A 72 -9.80 7.76 -2.54
CA ASN A 72 -10.76 7.71 -3.63
C ASN A 72 -10.16 7.01 -4.84
N VAL A 73 -10.27 5.69 -4.83
CA VAL A 73 -9.73 4.77 -5.83
C VAL A 73 -10.40 5.00 -7.17
N MET A 74 -11.71 5.28 -7.17
CA MET A 74 -12.49 5.50 -8.39
C MET A 74 -12.03 6.73 -9.18
N SER A 75 -11.81 7.85 -8.49
CA SER A 75 -11.28 9.09 -9.06
C SER A 75 -9.82 8.92 -9.51
N ASP A 76 -8.99 8.30 -8.68
CA ASP A 76 -7.58 8.11 -8.98
C ASP A 76 -7.37 7.13 -10.16
N ALA A 77 -8.23 6.13 -10.35
CA ALA A 77 -8.22 5.26 -11.53
C ALA A 77 -8.47 6.04 -12.83
N LYS A 78 -9.45 6.96 -12.82
CA LYS A 78 -9.74 7.85 -13.95
C LYS A 78 -8.56 8.79 -14.21
N TRP A 79 -7.98 9.36 -13.16
CA TRP A 79 -6.79 10.21 -13.24
C TRP A 79 -5.60 9.46 -13.83
N MET A 80 -5.31 8.24 -13.35
CA MET A 80 -4.20 7.43 -13.86
C MET A 80 -4.34 7.12 -15.34
N THR A 81 -5.57 6.85 -15.79
CA THR A 81 -5.90 6.66 -17.20
C THR A 81 -5.64 7.94 -18.00
N LYS A 82 -6.16 9.08 -17.54
CA LYS A 82 -5.98 10.39 -18.19
C LYS A 82 -4.51 10.80 -18.29
N MET A 83 -3.72 10.50 -17.27
CA MET A 83 -2.29 10.85 -17.19
C MET A 83 -1.36 9.83 -17.87
N GLY A 84 -1.91 8.78 -18.50
CA GLY A 84 -1.15 7.83 -19.29
C GLY A 84 -0.30 6.84 -18.48
N TRP A 85 -0.58 6.68 -17.18
CA TRP A 85 0.18 5.78 -16.30
C TRP A 85 0.11 4.32 -16.74
N LYS A 86 -1.05 3.86 -17.22
CA LYS A 86 -1.22 2.46 -17.68
C LYS A 86 -0.21 2.08 -18.76
N ARG A 87 0.08 2.97 -19.71
CA ARG A 87 1.07 2.74 -20.77
C ARG A 87 2.49 2.73 -20.20
N ALA A 88 2.85 3.74 -19.42
CA ALA A 88 4.19 3.83 -18.81
C ALA A 88 4.50 2.63 -17.92
N LEU A 89 3.53 2.17 -17.12
CA LEU A 89 3.69 1.00 -16.27
C LEU A 89 3.81 -0.30 -17.06
N ARG A 90 3.16 -0.42 -18.21
CA ARG A 90 3.31 -1.61 -19.07
C ARG A 90 4.76 -1.73 -19.57
N GLU A 91 5.33 -0.64 -20.07
CA GLU A 91 6.75 -0.60 -20.49
C GLU A 91 7.70 -0.89 -19.32
N PHE A 92 7.36 -0.38 -18.13
CA PHE A 92 8.12 -0.61 -16.90
C PHE A 92 8.15 -2.09 -16.51
N VAL A 93 6.99 -2.76 -16.49
CA VAL A 93 6.86 -4.19 -16.16
C VAL A 93 7.55 -5.07 -17.21
N CYS A 94 7.42 -4.76 -18.50
CA CYS A 94 8.10 -5.50 -19.57
C CYS A 94 9.63 -5.49 -19.43
N SER A 95 10.19 -4.54 -18.68
CA SER A 95 11.61 -4.46 -18.35
C SER A 95 12.01 -5.28 -17.10
N GLY A 96 11.11 -6.13 -16.58
CA GLY A 96 11.35 -6.99 -15.43
C GLY A 96 11.33 -6.30 -14.06
N LYS A 97 10.70 -5.11 -13.98
CA LYS A 97 10.74 -4.27 -12.78
C LYS A 97 9.59 -4.55 -11.82
N PHE A 98 9.78 -4.16 -10.56
CA PHE A 98 8.84 -4.45 -9.48
C PHE A 98 7.73 -3.40 -9.37
N ILE A 99 6.51 -3.84 -9.08
CA ILE A 99 5.38 -2.99 -8.73
C ILE A 99 4.76 -3.48 -7.41
N LEU A 100 4.57 -2.57 -6.46
CA LEU A 100 3.85 -2.82 -5.22
C LEU A 100 2.64 -1.89 -5.12
N GLY A 101 1.44 -2.45 -4.98
CA GLY A 101 0.22 -1.73 -4.63
C GLY A 101 -0.14 -1.94 -3.16
N ILE A 102 -0.43 -0.85 -2.44
CA ILE A 102 -0.87 -0.91 -1.04
C ILE A 102 -2.30 -0.35 -0.95
N CYS A 103 -3.21 -1.11 -0.36
CA CYS A 103 -4.62 -0.78 -0.17
C CYS A 103 -5.27 -0.28 -1.47
N GLY A 104 -5.68 0.98 -1.58
CA GLY A 104 -6.22 1.54 -2.82
C GLY A 104 -5.28 1.36 -4.04
N GLY A 105 -3.96 1.39 -3.83
CA GLY A 105 -2.97 1.07 -4.87
C GLY A 105 -3.04 -0.38 -5.35
N TYR A 106 -3.36 -1.33 -4.47
CA TYR A 106 -3.63 -2.73 -4.86
C TYR A 106 -4.89 -2.82 -5.72
N GLN A 107 -5.96 -2.12 -5.34
CA GLN A 107 -7.21 -2.09 -6.11
C GLN A 107 -6.99 -1.53 -7.51
N LEU A 108 -6.18 -0.46 -7.64
CA LEU A 108 -5.79 0.12 -8.92
C LEU A 108 -5.02 -0.86 -9.83
N LEU A 109 -4.26 -1.80 -9.28
CA LEU A 109 -3.56 -2.83 -10.06
C LEU A 109 -4.51 -3.87 -10.67
N GLY A 110 -5.72 -4.03 -10.11
CA GLY A 110 -6.74 -4.96 -10.60
C GLY A 110 -7.32 -4.62 -11.96
N GLU A 111 -8.27 -5.44 -12.42
CA GLU A 111 -8.97 -5.24 -13.70
C GLU A 111 -10.09 -4.20 -13.59
N GLU A 112 -10.81 -4.19 -12.48
CA GLU A 112 -11.92 -3.27 -12.23
C GLU A 112 -12.17 -3.02 -10.74
N VAL A 113 -12.74 -1.84 -10.45
CA VAL A 113 -13.28 -1.46 -9.14
C VAL A 113 -14.76 -1.13 -9.33
N LEU A 114 -15.61 -1.73 -8.51
CA LEU A 114 -17.06 -1.61 -8.54
C LEU A 114 -17.54 -0.92 -7.26
N ASP A 115 -18.42 0.06 -7.39
CA ASP A 115 -19.01 0.80 -6.27
C ASP A 115 -20.54 0.70 -6.30
N PRO A 116 -21.13 -0.46 -5.94
CA PRO A 116 -22.57 -0.66 -5.99
C PRO A 116 -23.33 0.20 -4.99
N TYR A 117 -22.66 0.67 -3.92
CA TYR A 117 -23.28 1.37 -2.80
C TYR A 117 -23.03 2.87 -2.79
N GLY A 118 -22.19 3.38 -3.69
CA GLY A 118 -21.85 4.79 -3.80
C GLY A 118 -20.97 5.28 -2.65
N VAL A 119 -19.98 4.48 -2.29
CA VAL A 119 -19.01 4.78 -1.22
C VAL A 119 -18.06 5.92 -1.63
N GLU A 120 -17.61 5.91 -2.88
CA GLU A 120 -16.65 6.88 -3.43
C GLU A 120 -17.19 7.67 -4.63
N ALA A 121 -18.21 7.13 -5.31
CA ALA A 121 -18.85 7.71 -6.49
C ALA A 121 -20.38 7.50 -6.45
N GLU A 122 -21.09 7.78 -7.54
CA GLU A 122 -22.53 7.48 -7.64
C GLU A 122 -22.79 5.97 -7.50
N PRO A 123 -23.85 5.52 -6.79
CA PRO A 123 -24.18 4.11 -6.68
C PRO A 123 -24.25 3.38 -8.02
N GLY A 124 -23.66 2.20 -8.09
CA GLY A 124 -23.56 1.40 -9.32
C GLY A 124 -22.41 1.81 -10.25
N SER A 125 -21.58 2.78 -9.84
CA SER A 125 -20.40 3.18 -10.61
C SER A 125 -19.40 2.03 -10.75
N LYS A 126 -18.68 2.02 -11.87
CA LYS A 126 -17.54 1.13 -12.11
C LYS A 126 -16.42 1.84 -12.83
N VAL A 127 -15.19 1.42 -12.59
CA VAL A 127 -14.01 1.91 -13.31
C VAL A 127 -13.07 0.76 -13.65
N LYS A 128 -12.40 0.86 -14.80
CA LYS A 128 -11.32 -0.06 -15.16
C LYS A 128 -10.07 0.28 -14.34
N GLY A 129 -9.44 -0.75 -13.77
CA GLY A 129 -8.12 -0.65 -13.21
C GLY A 129 -7.02 -0.73 -14.26
N LEU A 130 -5.79 -0.83 -13.80
CA LEU A 130 -4.61 -0.93 -14.65
C LEU A 130 -4.51 -2.30 -15.32
N GLY A 131 -5.06 -3.36 -14.70
CA GLY A 131 -5.12 -4.72 -15.25
C GLY A 131 -3.78 -5.46 -15.20
N PHE A 132 -3.00 -5.22 -14.15
CA PHE A 132 -1.73 -5.91 -13.89
C PHE A 132 -1.89 -7.13 -12.99
N LEU A 133 -2.95 -7.16 -12.18
CA LEU A 133 -3.36 -8.30 -11.37
C LEU A 133 -4.75 -8.77 -11.82
N PRO A 134 -5.01 -10.09 -11.89
CA PRO A 134 -6.29 -10.65 -12.31
C PRO A 134 -7.29 -10.64 -11.16
N VAL A 135 -7.48 -9.46 -10.57
CA VAL A 135 -8.35 -9.27 -9.41
C VAL A 135 -9.39 -8.19 -9.70
N ARG A 136 -10.52 -8.30 -9.03
CA ARG A 136 -11.59 -7.30 -9.03
C ARG A 136 -11.84 -6.85 -7.61
N THR A 137 -12.13 -5.57 -7.42
CA THR A 137 -12.51 -5.03 -6.12
C THR A 137 -13.95 -4.56 -6.12
N LEU A 138 -14.70 -4.95 -5.09
CA LEU A 138 -16.01 -4.41 -4.74
C LEU A 138 -15.84 -3.46 -3.54
N LEU A 139 -16.32 -2.22 -3.63
CA LEU A 139 -16.39 -1.32 -2.49
C LEU A 139 -17.66 -1.62 -1.68
N GLU A 140 -17.48 -2.03 -0.42
CA GLU A 140 -18.57 -2.33 0.51
C GLU A 140 -18.84 -1.17 1.48
N LYS A 141 -20.04 -1.18 2.09
CA LYS A 141 -20.41 -0.19 3.12
C LYS A 141 -19.61 -0.36 4.41
N ASP A 142 -19.22 -1.59 4.74
CA ASP A 142 -18.56 -1.90 6.00
C ASP A 142 -17.05 -1.80 5.88
N LYS A 143 -16.50 -0.83 6.62
CA LYS A 143 -15.04 -0.64 6.73
C LYS A 143 -14.44 -1.75 7.58
N ILE A 144 -13.48 -2.48 7.02
CA ILE A 144 -12.57 -3.31 7.80
C ILE A 144 -11.56 -2.41 8.50
N VAL A 145 -11.40 -2.61 9.81
CA VAL A 145 -10.31 -2.05 10.61
C VAL A 145 -9.82 -3.15 11.55
N ARG A 146 -8.60 -3.66 11.36
CA ARG A 146 -8.03 -4.71 12.24
C ARG A 146 -6.51 -4.75 12.19
N LYS A 147 -5.88 -5.19 13.30
CA LYS A 147 -4.45 -5.56 13.31
C LYS A 147 -4.31 -6.95 12.71
N VAL A 148 -3.24 -7.19 11.95
CA VAL A 148 -2.99 -8.49 11.30
C VAL A 148 -1.55 -8.95 11.48
N VAL A 149 -1.38 -10.26 11.62
CA VAL A 149 -0.08 -10.94 11.66
C VAL A 149 -0.13 -12.19 10.79
N GLY A 150 1.02 -12.64 10.31
CA GLY A 150 1.09 -13.88 9.53
C GLY A 150 2.37 -14.00 8.73
N ASN A 151 2.26 -14.63 7.58
CA ASN A 151 3.40 -14.88 6.69
C ASN A 151 3.02 -14.62 5.23
N THR A 152 3.99 -14.15 4.43
CA THR A 152 3.90 -14.29 2.98
C THR A 152 3.81 -15.77 2.59
N ILE A 153 3.19 -16.07 1.44
CA ILE A 153 3.04 -17.46 0.99
C ILE A 153 4.38 -18.04 0.54
N ASP A 154 5.12 -17.32 -0.30
CA ASP A 154 6.36 -17.81 -0.90
C ASP A 154 7.34 -16.67 -1.22
N PRO A 155 8.51 -16.61 -0.54
CA PRO A 155 8.91 -17.47 0.59
C PRO A 155 8.12 -17.12 1.87
N PRO A 156 8.10 -17.96 2.91
CA PRO A 156 7.38 -17.69 4.16
C PRO A 156 8.10 -16.66 5.06
N LEU A 157 7.78 -15.38 4.89
CA LEU A 157 8.37 -14.27 5.65
C LEU A 157 7.35 -13.72 6.64
N LYS A 158 7.77 -13.48 7.89
CA LYS A 158 6.88 -12.92 8.90
C LYS A 158 6.38 -11.53 8.49
N LEU A 159 5.10 -11.29 8.71
CA LEU A 159 4.41 -10.03 8.48
C LEU A 159 3.66 -9.61 9.73
N SER A 160 3.58 -8.30 9.93
CA SER A 160 2.70 -7.66 10.88
C SER A 160 2.30 -6.30 10.33
N GLY A 161 1.05 -5.90 10.56
CA GLY A 161 0.51 -4.65 10.07
C GLY A 161 -0.95 -4.47 10.48
N TYR A 162 -1.69 -3.74 9.67
CA TYR A 162 -3.13 -3.54 9.88
C TYR A 162 -3.85 -3.35 8.54
N GLU A 163 -5.14 -3.65 8.54
CA GLU A 163 -6.05 -3.43 7.43
C GLU A 163 -6.98 -2.27 7.79
N ILE A 164 -7.16 -1.31 6.86
CA ILE A 164 -8.14 -0.22 6.97
C ILE A 164 -8.73 0.10 5.58
N HIS A 165 -9.82 -0.57 5.20
CA HIS A 165 -10.36 -0.44 3.86
C HIS A 165 -11.83 -0.85 3.76
N MET A 166 -12.49 -0.36 2.71
CA MET A 166 -13.86 -0.75 2.33
C MET A 166 -13.88 -1.74 1.15
N GLY A 167 -12.75 -1.96 0.48
CA GLY A 167 -12.67 -2.89 -0.64
C GLY A 167 -12.69 -4.36 -0.20
N ARG A 168 -13.39 -5.20 -0.97
CA ARG A 168 -13.24 -6.65 -1.01
C ARG A 168 -12.66 -7.02 -2.37
N THR A 169 -11.50 -7.64 -2.37
CA THR A 169 -10.81 -8.00 -3.61
C THR A 169 -10.79 -9.50 -3.77
N GLU A 170 -11.24 -9.96 -4.94
CA GLU A 170 -11.25 -11.38 -5.32
C GLU A 170 -10.43 -11.59 -6.58
N ALA A 171 -9.78 -12.75 -6.69
CA ALA A 171 -9.19 -13.17 -7.95
C ALA A 171 -10.29 -13.61 -8.92
N ILE A 172 -10.23 -13.14 -10.16
CA ILE A 172 -11.20 -13.44 -11.22
C ILE A 172 -10.64 -14.37 -12.29
N LYS A 173 -9.34 -14.67 -12.23
CA LYS A 173 -8.65 -15.65 -13.09
C LYS A 173 -7.62 -16.40 -12.26
N ASP A 174 -7.40 -17.65 -12.61
CA ASP A 174 -6.36 -18.49 -11.99
C ASP A 174 -4.97 -18.16 -12.58
N LYS A 175 -4.46 -16.97 -12.23
CA LYS A 175 -3.15 -16.48 -12.66
C LYS A 175 -2.43 -15.78 -11.52
N GLY A 176 -1.36 -16.39 -11.01
CA GLY A 176 -0.64 -15.91 -9.84
C GLY A 176 -1.09 -16.62 -8.57
N ARG A 177 -0.95 -15.95 -7.44
CA ARG A 177 -1.24 -16.55 -6.12
C ARG A 177 -1.54 -15.48 -5.06
N PRO A 178 -2.18 -15.84 -3.94
CA PRO A 178 -2.25 -14.97 -2.78
C PRO A 178 -0.87 -14.52 -2.30
N PHE A 179 -0.78 -13.29 -1.79
CA PHE A 179 0.47 -12.75 -1.28
C PHE A 179 0.82 -13.34 0.09
N ALA A 180 -0.16 -13.38 0.98
CA ALA A 180 0.04 -13.74 2.37
C ALA A 180 -1.10 -14.61 2.92
N ARG A 181 -0.80 -15.32 4.00
CA ARG A 181 -1.79 -15.94 4.88
C ARG A 181 -1.68 -15.29 6.25
N ILE A 182 -2.75 -14.63 6.67
CA ILE A 182 -2.76 -13.78 7.86
C ILE A 182 -3.94 -14.11 8.77
N HIS A 183 -3.88 -13.59 9.99
CA HIS A 183 -4.94 -13.65 10.98
C HIS A 183 -4.86 -12.44 11.93
N GLU A 184 -5.93 -12.20 12.68
CA GLU A 184 -5.88 -11.26 13.81
C GLU A 184 -5.03 -11.83 14.95
N PRO A 185 -4.23 -11.02 15.66
CA PRO A 185 -3.47 -11.46 16.82
C PRO A 185 -4.34 -12.17 17.86
N GLY A 186 -3.91 -13.36 18.30
CA GLY A 186 -4.66 -14.17 19.27
C GLY A 186 -5.81 -15.00 18.68
N MET A 187 -6.12 -14.85 17.40
CA MET A 187 -7.16 -15.62 16.70
C MET A 187 -6.56 -16.75 15.87
N SER A 188 -7.29 -17.85 15.73
CA SER A 188 -6.87 -19.04 14.96
C SER A 188 -7.34 -19.03 13.50
N ASN A 189 -8.40 -18.28 13.19
CA ASN A 189 -8.97 -18.21 11.84
C ASN A 189 -8.02 -17.43 10.91
N LYS A 190 -7.54 -18.11 9.87
CA LYS A 190 -6.61 -17.55 8.88
C LYS A 190 -7.33 -17.33 7.56
N TRP A 191 -6.96 -16.27 6.87
CA TRP A 191 -7.41 -16.02 5.50
C TRP A 191 -6.23 -15.68 4.60
N GLU A 192 -6.49 -15.73 3.30
CA GLU A 192 -5.53 -15.36 2.26
C GLU A 192 -5.72 -13.87 1.93
N GLU A 193 -4.61 -13.16 1.76
CA GLU A 193 -4.58 -11.72 1.57
C GLU A 193 -3.65 -11.37 0.40
N GLY A 194 -4.07 -10.37 -0.37
CA GLY A 194 -3.30 -9.79 -1.45
C GLY A 194 -3.14 -10.73 -2.65
N TRP A 195 -2.44 -10.26 -3.68
CA TRP A 195 -2.17 -11.05 -4.87
C TRP A 195 -0.81 -10.75 -5.46
N VAL A 196 -0.13 -11.79 -5.94
CA VAL A 196 1.15 -11.74 -6.64
C VAL A 196 0.96 -12.33 -8.02
N ASN A 197 1.47 -11.65 -9.06
CA ASN A 197 1.42 -12.18 -10.42
C ASN A 197 2.35 -13.39 -10.61
N GLU A 198 2.22 -14.09 -11.74
CA GLU A 198 3.00 -15.30 -12.05
C GLU A 198 4.53 -15.04 -12.03
N SER A 199 4.97 -13.86 -12.43
CA SER A 199 6.40 -13.51 -12.44
C SER A 199 6.95 -13.12 -11.06
N GLY A 200 6.11 -12.92 -10.05
CA GLY A 200 6.53 -12.44 -8.72
C GLY A 200 6.92 -10.97 -8.64
N HIS A 201 6.80 -10.20 -9.73
CA HIS A 201 7.25 -8.80 -9.77
C HIS A 201 6.14 -7.80 -9.49
N ILE A 202 4.87 -8.20 -9.59
CA ILE A 202 3.72 -7.34 -9.30
C ILE A 202 3.00 -7.91 -8.10
N LEU A 203 2.91 -7.10 -7.06
CA LEU A 203 2.30 -7.45 -5.78
C LEU A 203 1.28 -6.39 -5.40
N GLY A 204 0.12 -6.81 -4.90
CA GLY A 204 -0.80 -5.94 -4.20
C GLY A 204 -1.24 -6.52 -2.86
N THR A 205 -1.41 -5.66 -1.85
CA THR A 205 -1.82 -6.04 -0.49
C THR A 205 -2.62 -4.91 0.17
N TYR A 206 -3.55 -5.26 1.06
CA TYR A 206 -4.25 -4.37 1.98
C TYR A 206 -3.48 -4.10 3.29
N ILE A 207 -2.38 -4.82 3.53
CA ILE A 207 -1.61 -4.71 4.77
C ILE A 207 -0.82 -3.39 4.74
N HIS A 208 -1.31 -2.40 5.48
CA HIS A 208 -0.52 -1.22 5.82
C HIS A 208 0.58 -1.59 6.82
N GLY A 209 1.73 -0.90 6.75
CA GLY A 209 2.92 -1.24 7.51
C GLY A 209 3.64 -2.50 7.01
N VAL A 210 3.26 -3.08 5.86
CA VAL A 210 3.93 -4.28 5.31
C VAL A 210 5.44 -4.07 5.14
N LEU A 211 5.86 -2.88 4.73
CA LEU A 211 7.27 -2.50 4.59
C LEU A 211 7.97 -2.26 5.94
N ASP A 212 7.24 -2.07 7.04
CA ASP A 212 7.85 -2.03 8.36
C ASP A 212 8.29 -3.41 8.83
N SER A 213 7.74 -4.50 8.28
CA SER A 213 8.20 -5.86 8.56
C SER A 213 9.62 -6.07 8.01
N PRO A 214 10.67 -6.19 8.86
CA PRO A 214 12.05 -6.23 8.39
C PRO A 214 12.33 -7.42 7.47
N SER A 215 11.75 -8.59 7.78
CA SER A 215 11.82 -9.80 6.97
C SER A 215 11.37 -9.56 5.52
N PHE A 216 10.17 -9.01 5.36
CA PHE A 216 9.62 -8.74 4.03
C PHE A 216 10.36 -7.62 3.31
N ARG A 217 10.57 -6.46 3.96
CA ARG A 217 11.30 -5.34 3.36
C ARG A 217 12.72 -5.75 2.94
N GLY A 218 13.44 -6.45 3.81
CA GLY A 218 14.79 -6.93 3.54
C GLY A 218 14.84 -7.88 2.35
N TRP A 219 13.92 -8.84 2.30
CA TRP A 219 13.78 -9.75 1.17
C TRP A 219 13.51 -8.98 -0.13
N LEU A 220 12.46 -8.14 -0.16
CA LEU A 220 12.06 -7.38 -1.34
C LEU A 220 13.21 -6.51 -1.88
N LEU A 221 13.85 -5.74 -1.00
CA LEU A 221 14.97 -4.88 -1.41
C LEU A 221 16.19 -5.70 -1.85
N ASN A 222 16.45 -6.87 -1.25
CA ASN A 222 17.55 -7.74 -1.67
C ASN A 222 17.29 -8.40 -3.02
N GLN A 223 16.05 -8.75 -3.37
CA GLN A 223 15.73 -9.20 -4.73
C GLN A 223 16.11 -8.14 -5.78
N ILE A 224 15.82 -6.87 -5.50
CA ILE A 224 16.20 -5.77 -6.38
C ILE A 224 17.73 -5.57 -6.40
N ARG A 225 18.41 -5.66 -5.25
CA ARG A 225 19.88 -5.56 -5.19
C ARG A 225 20.54 -6.65 -6.02
N GLU A 226 20.12 -7.89 -5.86
CA GLU A 226 20.66 -9.04 -6.60
C GLU A 226 20.48 -8.86 -8.11
N TRP A 227 19.28 -8.46 -8.55
CA TRP A 227 19.01 -8.14 -9.95
C TRP A 227 19.95 -7.05 -10.52
N LYS A 228 20.32 -6.07 -9.69
CA LYS A 228 21.28 -5.00 -10.06
C LYS A 228 22.76 -5.37 -9.88
N GLY A 229 23.08 -6.57 -9.40
CA GLY A 229 24.44 -6.95 -9.04
C GLY A 229 25.00 -6.22 -7.80
N LEU A 230 24.13 -5.67 -6.95
CA LEU A 230 24.49 -5.07 -5.66
C LEU A 230 24.55 -6.13 -4.56
N LYS A 231 25.37 -5.88 -3.54
CA LYS A 231 25.48 -6.81 -2.39
C LYS A 231 24.19 -6.78 -1.55
N PRO A 232 23.63 -7.94 -1.17
CA PRO A 232 22.52 -8.02 -0.23
C PRO A 232 22.86 -7.33 1.10
N ARG A 233 21.83 -6.77 1.74
CA ARG A 233 21.95 -6.06 3.03
C ARG A 233 20.97 -6.64 4.04
N LYS A 234 21.36 -6.58 5.33
CA LYS A 234 20.42 -6.89 6.42
C LYS A 234 19.47 -5.71 6.62
N PRO A 235 18.15 -5.95 6.69
CA PRO A 235 17.19 -4.88 6.94
C PRO A 235 17.38 -4.31 8.35
N ARG A 236 17.21 -3.00 8.49
CA ARG A 236 17.14 -2.36 9.82
C ARG A 236 15.84 -2.78 10.55
N ALA A 237 15.77 -2.56 11.85
CA ALA A 237 14.50 -2.71 12.57
C ALA A 237 13.47 -1.73 11.99
N GLY A 238 12.24 -2.21 11.76
CA GLY A 238 11.14 -1.37 11.27
C GLY A 238 10.50 -0.53 12.37
N ARG A 239 9.59 0.38 11.99
CA ARG A 239 8.92 1.27 12.96
C ARG A 239 7.94 0.54 13.86
N LEU A 240 7.47 -0.66 13.51
CA LEU A 240 6.62 -1.47 14.38
C LEU A 240 7.29 -1.82 15.72
N SER A 241 8.63 -1.75 15.80
CA SER A 241 9.33 -1.78 17.10
C SER A 241 8.99 -0.58 18.00
N ARG A 242 8.76 0.61 17.42
CA ARG A 242 8.30 1.85 18.08
C ARG A 242 6.79 1.85 18.37
N PHE A 243 5.97 1.16 17.59
CA PHE A 243 4.54 1.01 17.89
C PHE A 243 4.27 0.28 19.21
N ARG A 244 5.20 -0.54 19.71
CA ARG A 244 5.12 -1.05 21.08
C ARG A 244 5.16 0.06 22.13
N GLU A 245 5.81 1.19 21.86
CA GLU A 245 5.81 2.34 22.77
C GLU A 245 4.50 3.12 22.69
N TYR A 246 3.90 3.23 21.49
CA TYR A 246 2.56 3.80 21.32
C TYR A 246 1.46 2.90 21.89
N ASP A 247 1.53 1.58 21.72
CA ASP A 247 0.61 0.63 22.34
C ASP A 247 0.77 0.70 23.88
N LYS A 248 2.00 0.77 24.41
CA LYS A 248 2.21 1.04 25.84
C LYS A 248 1.62 2.38 26.29
N LEU A 249 1.73 3.41 25.47
CA LEU A 249 1.15 4.73 25.77
C LEU A 249 -0.38 4.69 25.69
N ALA A 250 -0.96 3.98 24.72
CA ALA A 250 -2.40 3.80 24.57
C ALA A 250 -2.96 2.94 25.71
N ASP A 251 -2.30 1.85 26.07
CA ASP A 251 -2.63 1.02 27.23
C ASP A 251 -2.52 1.83 28.53
N HIS A 252 -1.50 2.68 28.65
CA HIS A 252 -1.33 3.59 29.79
C HIS A 252 -2.46 4.63 29.81
N PHE A 253 -2.79 5.22 28.67
CA PHE A 253 -3.87 6.19 28.54
C PHE A 253 -5.23 5.56 28.85
N GLN A 254 -5.52 4.36 28.35
CA GLN A 254 -6.74 3.61 28.70
C GLN A 254 -6.79 3.21 30.18
N ARG A 255 -5.64 2.95 30.81
CA ARG A 255 -5.58 2.59 32.23
C ARG A 255 -5.78 3.77 33.16
N TYR A 256 -5.33 4.96 32.78
CA TYR A 256 -5.33 6.15 33.65
C TYR A 256 -6.27 7.26 33.20
N CYS A 257 -6.87 7.17 32.01
CA CYS A 257 -7.86 8.10 31.51
C CYS A 257 -9.13 7.35 31.13
N ASP A 258 -10.28 7.93 31.48
CA ASP A 258 -11.59 7.40 31.12
C ASP A 258 -11.88 7.71 29.65
N VAL A 259 -11.31 6.89 28.77
CA VAL A 259 -11.37 7.08 27.32
C VAL A 259 -12.81 7.00 26.82
N GLU A 260 -13.65 6.16 27.41
CA GLU A 260 -15.08 6.08 27.06
C GLU A 260 -15.79 7.38 27.36
N ARG A 261 -15.55 7.97 28.54
CA ARG A 261 -16.11 9.27 28.90
C ARG A 261 -15.60 10.39 28.00
N ILE A 262 -14.30 10.41 27.66
CA ILE A 262 -13.74 11.40 26.72
C ILE A 262 -14.41 11.27 25.34
N ILE A 263 -14.54 10.04 24.81
CA ILE A 263 -15.21 9.78 23.54
C ILE A 263 -16.69 10.18 23.60
N SER A 264 -17.35 10.00 24.75
CA SER A 264 -18.75 10.41 24.94
C SER A 264 -18.94 11.93 24.85
N PHE A 265 -17.98 12.72 25.33
CA PHE A 265 -17.98 14.18 25.18
C PHE A 265 -17.73 14.61 23.74
N LEU A 266 -16.82 13.94 23.03
CA LEU A 266 -16.53 14.24 21.62
C LEU A 266 -17.71 13.91 20.69
N LYS A 267 -18.48 12.87 21.00
CA LYS A 267 -19.71 12.52 20.26
C LYS A 267 -20.86 13.51 20.43
N LEU A 268 -20.79 14.41 21.42
CA LEU A 268 -21.81 15.43 21.66
C LEU A 268 -21.56 16.75 20.90
N GLU A 269 -20.38 16.95 20.30
CA GLU A 269 -20.07 18.17 19.53
C GLU A 269 -20.16 18.00 18.01
N GLY A 270 -20.42 16.79 17.49
CA GLY A 270 -20.43 16.48 16.06
C GLY A 270 -21.80 16.21 15.41
N LEU A 271 -22.90 16.29 16.16
CA LEU A 271 -24.27 16.12 15.66
C LEU A 271 -25.18 17.26 16.16
N ARG A 272 -25.00 18.44 15.56
CA ARG A 272 -26.07 19.42 15.32
C ARG A 272 -25.93 19.98 13.92
#